data_AF-A0AAE0G0D3-F1
#
_entry.id   AF-A0AAE0G0D3-F1
#
_cell.length_a   1.000
_cell.length_b   1.000
_cell.length_c   1.000
_cell.angle_alpha   90.00
_cell.angle_beta   90.00
_cell.angle_gamma   90.00
#
_symmetry.space_group_name_H-M   'P 1'
#
loop_
_entity.id
_entity.type
_entity.pdbx_description
1 polymer ?
#
loop_
_entity_poly.entity_id
_entity_poly.type
_entity_poly.pdbx_seq_one_letter_code
_entity_poly.pdbx_strand_id
1 'polypeptide(L)'
;MPERTSWRWLDCLEGPLFLIDKFVKGFSSIGTLLKSFKKVRGKCRILILGLDAAGKTTILDKLKLGELVTTIPTIGFVETLEYKNVETLRDKNVIITAWDVGGKDEIRPPWRHYYQNTKALIYVVDSSDRDRVEDCKEELHKILNEDELTDAAILVYANKTDLPNAMNAAEVTDQLGLHSLRFRQWYVQESCARTGAGLYEGLDWLLPVLKNK
;
A
#
# COMPACT_ATOMS: atom_id res chain seq x y z
N MET A 1 -13.28 37.54 36.63
CA MET A 1 -12.61 36.23 36.54
C MET A 1 -13.41 35.23 37.35
N PRO A 2 -14.00 34.22 36.67
CA PRO A 2 -13.97 32.87 37.20
C PRO A 2 -13.66 31.82 36.12
N GLU A 3 -13.21 30.66 36.60
CA GLU A 3 -12.66 29.54 35.83
C GLU A 3 -13.73 28.60 35.24
N ARG A 4 -13.42 28.10 34.04
CA ARG A 4 -13.52 26.71 33.54
C ARG A 4 -14.61 25.78 34.12
N THR A 5 -15.62 25.46 33.30
CA THR A 5 -15.85 24.17 32.60
C THR A 5 -17.34 23.94 32.37
N SER A 6 -17.77 24.02 31.11
CA SER A 6 -19.08 23.59 30.65
C SER A 6 -18.87 22.67 29.46
N TRP A 7 -19.10 21.39 29.71
CA TRP A 7 -19.22 20.38 28.68
C TRP A 7 -20.48 20.66 27.85
N ARG A 8 -20.31 21.06 26.59
CA ARG A 8 -21.37 21.03 25.56
C ARG A 8 -21.00 19.97 24.52
N TRP A 9 -21.43 18.73 24.78
CA TRP A 9 -21.33 17.57 23.89
C TRP A 9 -22.62 17.35 23.08
N LEU A 10 -23.34 18.40 22.65
CA LEU A 10 -24.70 18.23 22.10
C LEU A 10 -25.00 18.93 20.76
N ASP A 11 -24.01 19.15 19.88
CA ASP A 11 -24.28 19.63 18.51
C ASP A 11 -23.38 18.96 17.44
N CYS A 12 -23.32 17.63 17.42
CA CYS A 12 -22.86 16.87 16.24
C CYS A 12 -23.59 15.53 16.17
N LEU A 13 -24.91 15.59 15.96
CA LEU A 13 -25.71 14.45 15.54
C LEU A 13 -25.70 14.36 14.00
N GLU A 14 -24.65 13.79 13.45
CA GLU A 14 -24.72 13.08 12.16
C GLU A 14 -24.51 11.58 12.44
N GLY A 15 -25.54 10.77 12.13
CA GLY A 15 -25.83 9.52 12.82
C GLY A 15 -24.96 8.28 12.48
N PRO A 16 -25.16 7.17 13.21
CA PRO A 16 -24.47 5.87 13.03
C PRO A 16 -24.60 5.23 11.65
N LEU A 17 -25.56 5.68 10.82
CA LEU A 17 -25.76 5.17 9.46
C LEU A 17 -24.62 5.53 8.49
N PHE A 18 -23.91 6.65 8.69
CA PHE A 18 -22.79 7.04 7.84
C PHE A 18 -21.53 6.18 8.05
N LEU A 19 -21.34 5.68 9.28
CA LEU A 19 -20.28 4.74 9.64
C LEU A 19 -20.58 3.33 9.11
N ILE A 20 -21.84 2.89 9.16
CA ILE A 20 -22.28 1.60 8.61
C ILE A 20 -22.14 1.58 7.09
N ASP A 21 -22.49 2.66 6.38
CA ASP A 21 -22.41 2.68 4.91
C ASP A 21 -20.95 2.70 4.38
N LYS A 22 -20.02 3.37 5.08
CA LYS A 22 -18.57 3.25 4.82
C LYS A 22 -18.03 1.86 5.20
N PHE A 23 -18.54 1.25 6.28
CA PHE A 23 -18.19 -0.13 6.65
C PHE A 23 -18.69 -1.14 5.60
N VAL A 24 -19.93 -1.02 5.12
CA VAL A 24 -20.56 -1.93 4.16
C VAL A 24 -19.91 -1.82 2.78
N LYS A 25 -19.55 -0.62 2.32
CA LYS A 25 -18.73 -0.45 1.10
C LYS A 25 -17.35 -1.09 1.27
N GLY A 26 -16.71 -0.92 2.43
CA GLY A 26 -15.46 -1.59 2.79
C GLY A 26 -15.55 -3.13 2.72
N PHE A 27 -16.61 -3.74 3.26
CA PHE A 27 -16.82 -5.19 3.21
C PHE A 27 -17.15 -5.72 1.80
N SER A 28 -17.90 -4.95 0.99
CA SER A 28 -18.16 -5.26 -0.42
C SER A 28 -16.87 -5.22 -1.25
N SER A 29 -16.06 -4.18 -1.08
CA SER A 29 -14.78 -4.00 -1.77
C SER A 29 -13.74 -5.02 -1.31
N ILE A 30 -13.66 -5.31 0.00
CA ILE A 30 -12.86 -6.41 0.55
C ILE A 30 -13.33 -7.72 -0.09
N GLY A 31 -14.62 -8.09 -0.02
CA GLY A 31 -15.11 -9.32 -0.62
C GLY A 31 -14.79 -9.45 -2.12
N THR A 32 -14.79 -8.33 -2.86
CA THR A 32 -14.41 -8.27 -4.27
C THR A 32 -12.90 -8.44 -4.47
N LEU A 33 -12.11 -7.77 -3.64
CA LEU A 33 -10.65 -7.87 -3.60
C LEU A 33 -10.22 -9.32 -3.29
N LEU A 34 -10.83 -9.95 -2.29
CA LEU A 34 -10.59 -11.34 -1.91
C LEU A 34 -10.97 -12.29 -3.03
N LYS A 35 -12.11 -12.07 -3.70
CA LYS A 35 -12.47 -12.82 -4.92
C LYS A 35 -11.44 -12.61 -6.04
N SER A 36 -10.85 -11.42 -6.15
CA SER A 36 -9.80 -11.12 -7.12
C SER A 36 -8.48 -11.80 -6.78
N PHE A 37 -8.07 -11.84 -5.51
CA PHE A 37 -6.93 -12.61 -5.01
C PHE A 37 -7.12 -14.12 -5.19
N LYS A 38 -8.34 -14.65 -4.98
CA LYS A 38 -8.70 -16.07 -5.25
C LYS A 38 -8.47 -16.50 -6.70
N LYS A 39 -8.37 -15.54 -7.63
CA LYS A 39 -8.12 -15.78 -9.06
C LYS A 39 -6.63 -15.73 -9.43
N VAL A 40 -5.76 -15.22 -8.56
CA VAL A 40 -4.29 -15.28 -8.75
C VAL A 40 -3.85 -16.74 -8.56
N ARG A 41 -3.09 -17.28 -9.53
CA ARG A 41 -2.59 -18.66 -9.50
C ARG A 41 -1.12 -18.67 -9.06
N GLY A 42 -0.73 -19.66 -8.28
CA GLY A 42 0.66 -19.82 -7.83
C GLY A 42 1.05 -18.88 -6.68
N LYS A 43 2.31 -18.97 -6.26
CA LYS A 43 2.88 -18.08 -5.24
C LYS A 43 3.12 -16.71 -5.84
N CYS A 44 2.35 -15.71 -5.41
CA CYS A 44 2.53 -14.33 -5.81
C CYS A 44 3.14 -13.55 -4.64
N ARG A 45 4.33 -12.96 -4.84
CA ARG A 45 4.95 -12.06 -3.86
C ARG A 45 4.74 -10.62 -4.30
N ILE A 46 4.14 -9.82 -3.42
CA ILE A 46 4.02 -8.36 -3.59
C ILE A 46 4.89 -7.70 -2.54
N LEU A 47 5.78 -6.80 -2.96
CA LEU A 47 6.61 -5.98 -2.06
C LEU A 47 5.94 -4.63 -1.83
N ILE A 48 5.96 -4.12 -0.59
CA ILE A 48 5.61 -2.72 -0.31
C ILE A 48 6.84 -1.99 0.20
N LEU A 49 7.25 -0.92 -0.49
CA LEU A 49 8.42 -0.09 -0.20
C LEU A 49 8.07 1.41 -0.30
N GLY A 50 9.01 2.27 0.09
CA GLY A 50 8.85 3.73 0.17
C GLY A 50 9.67 4.30 1.33
N LEU A 51 9.84 5.61 1.40
CA LEU A 51 10.58 6.27 2.49
C LEU A 51 9.89 6.09 3.86
N ASP A 52 10.59 6.43 4.95
CA ASP A 52 9.98 6.52 6.28
C ASP A 52 8.79 7.48 6.28
N ALA A 53 7.85 7.18 7.18
CA ALA A 53 6.63 7.97 7.36
C ALA A 53 5.72 8.06 6.13
N ALA A 54 6.03 7.43 4.99
CA ALA A 54 5.18 7.43 3.80
C ALA A 54 3.80 6.77 4.03
N GLY A 55 3.67 5.92 5.06
CA GLY A 55 2.41 5.30 5.47
C GLY A 55 2.25 3.83 5.08
N LYS A 56 3.35 3.14 4.77
CA LYS A 56 3.39 1.70 4.40
C LYS A 56 2.66 0.82 5.42
N THR A 57 3.02 0.94 6.70
CA THR A 57 2.43 0.16 7.82
C THR A 57 0.95 0.48 8.00
N THR A 58 0.56 1.75 7.88
CA THR A 58 -0.85 2.14 7.94
C THR A 58 -1.67 1.54 6.79
N ILE A 59 -1.11 1.48 5.58
CA ILE A 59 -1.76 0.81 4.44
C ILE A 59 -1.93 -0.67 4.73
N LEU A 60 -0.89 -1.34 5.25
CA LEU A 60 -0.98 -2.75 5.61
C LEU A 60 -2.07 -3.00 6.64
N ASP A 61 -2.07 -2.24 7.73
CA ASP A 61 -3.09 -2.39 8.78
C ASP A 61 -4.49 -2.16 8.23
N LYS A 62 -4.65 -1.19 7.32
CA LYS A 62 -5.94 -0.94 6.67
C LYS A 62 -6.39 -2.11 5.80
N LEU A 63 -5.46 -2.78 5.12
CA LEU A 63 -5.73 -3.97 4.29
C LEU A 63 -5.91 -5.25 5.14
N LYS A 64 -5.33 -5.33 6.34
CA LYS A 64 -5.47 -6.46 7.28
C LYS A 64 -6.90 -6.61 7.84
N LEU A 65 -7.66 -5.53 7.93
CA LEU A 65 -8.93 -5.44 8.68
C LEU A 65 -10.13 -6.19 8.05
N GLY A 66 -9.91 -7.27 7.29
CA GLY A 66 -10.97 -8.06 6.64
C GLY A 66 -10.78 -9.58 6.64
N GLU A 67 -9.61 -10.11 7.01
CA GLU A 67 -9.34 -11.55 6.97
C GLU A 67 -8.39 -12.01 8.10
N LEU A 68 -8.39 -13.32 8.36
CA LEU A 68 -7.43 -14.03 9.21
C LEU A 68 -6.01 -13.95 8.61
N VAL A 69 -5.39 -12.77 8.68
CA VAL A 69 -4.00 -12.56 8.31
C VAL A 69 -3.14 -12.93 9.51
N THR A 70 -2.37 -14.01 9.40
CA THR A 70 -1.31 -14.30 10.37
C THR A 70 -0.15 -13.36 10.07
N THR A 71 0.02 -12.30 10.86
CA THR A 71 1.23 -11.49 10.85
C THR A 71 2.35 -12.34 11.43
N ILE A 72 3.38 -12.62 10.64
CA ILE A 72 4.59 -13.28 11.16
C ILE A 72 5.61 -12.18 11.44
N PRO A 73 5.78 -11.75 12.69
CA PRO A 73 6.85 -10.82 13.05
C PRO A 73 8.18 -11.55 12.86
N THR A 74 8.86 -11.31 11.74
CA THR A 74 10.14 -11.97 11.47
C THR A 74 11.23 -10.89 11.47
N ILE A 75 11.88 -10.79 12.63
CA ILE A 75 13.17 -10.15 12.91
C ILE A 75 13.45 -8.84 12.14
N GLY A 76 13.20 -7.72 12.83
CA GLY A 76 13.79 -6.41 12.52
C GLY A 76 13.16 -5.62 11.37
N PHE A 77 11.95 -5.07 11.57
CA PHE A 77 11.28 -4.09 10.68
C PHE A 77 10.45 -4.64 9.50
N VAL A 78 10.12 -5.94 9.50
CA VAL A 78 9.38 -6.59 8.40
C VAL A 78 7.99 -7.01 8.86
N GLU A 79 6.95 -6.52 8.18
CA GLU A 79 5.58 -6.98 8.35
C GLU A 79 5.13 -7.79 7.13
N THR A 80 5.18 -9.13 7.25
CA THR A 80 4.66 -10.00 6.20
C THR A 80 3.19 -10.34 6.45
N LEU A 81 2.35 -10.09 5.45
CA LEU A 81 0.96 -10.51 5.40
C LEU A 81 0.81 -11.69 4.45
N GLU A 82 0.55 -12.86 5.03
CA GLU A 82 0.23 -14.03 4.24
C GLU A 82 -1.28 -14.12 4.07
N TYR A 83 -1.76 -13.99 2.83
CA TYR A 83 -3.13 -14.33 2.50
C TYR A 83 -3.24 -15.82 2.17
N LYS A 84 -3.85 -16.59 3.07
CA LYS A 84 -4.18 -18.00 2.85
C LYS A 84 -5.67 -18.14 2.57
N ASN A 85 -6.01 -18.64 1.38
CA ASN A 85 -7.39 -19.03 1.10
C ASN A 85 -7.72 -20.37 1.79
N VAL A 86 -8.43 -20.30 2.91
CA VAL A 86 -8.78 -21.47 3.76
C VAL A 86 -9.78 -22.41 3.08
N GLU A 87 -10.62 -21.92 2.16
CA GLU A 87 -11.65 -22.75 1.48
C GLU A 87 -11.06 -23.73 0.46
N THR A 88 -9.85 -23.48 -0.03
CA THR A 88 -9.14 -24.37 -0.94
C THR A 88 -7.71 -24.54 -0.46
N LEU A 89 -7.47 -25.50 0.43
CA LEU A 89 -6.15 -25.96 0.88
C LEU A 89 -5.26 -26.53 -0.25
N ARG A 90 -5.53 -26.17 -1.51
CA ARG A 90 -4.80 -26.57 -2.72
C ARG A 90 -4.41 -25.29 -3.49
N ASP A 91 -3.13 -24.92 -3.34
CA ASP A 91 -2.32 -24.15 -4.31
C ASP A 91 -2.59 -22.65 -4.59
N LYS A 92 -3.23 -21.91 -3.68
CA LYS A 92 -3.45 -20.45 -3.87
C LYS A 92 -3.03 -19.62 -2.66
N ASN A 93 -1.74 -19.28 -2.60
CA ASN A 93 -1.18 -18.41 -1.56
C ASN A 93 -0.67 -17.11 -2.20
N VAL A 94 -1.32 -16.00 -1.89
CA VAL A 94 -0.79 -14.67 -2.21
C VAL A 94 -0.06 -14.18 -0.97
N ILE A 95 1.23 -13.94 -1.10
CA ILE A 95 2.08 -13.49 0.00
C ILE A 95 2.36 -12.02 -0.26
N ILE A 96 1.76 -11.16 0.56
CA ILE A 96 2.04 -9.73 0.54
C ILE A 96 3.12 -9.49 1.59
N THR A 97 4.35 -9.29 1.14
CA THR A 97 5.47 -9.02 2.04
C THR A 97 5.71 -7.53 2.04
N ALA A 98 5.41 -6.87 3.14
CA ALA A 98 5.64 -5.45 3.24
C ALA A 98 6.77 -5.15 4.21
N TRP A 99 7.56 -4.16 3.81
CA TRP A 99 8.79 -3.82 4.46
C TRP A 99 8.62 -2.42 5.04
N ASP A 100 8.55 -2.32 6.37
CA ASP A 100 8.56 -1.03 7.04
C ASP A 100 10.00 -0.58 7.23
N VAL A 101 10.69 -0.28 6.12
CA VAL A 101 12.05 0.26 6.19
C VAL A 101 11.92 1.76 6.28
N GLY A 102 12.33 2.32 7.42
CA GLY A 102 12.46 3.76 7.61
C GLY A 102 13.73 4.30 6.93
N GLY A 103 13.64 5.47 6.29
CA GLY A 103 14.67 6.12 5.49
C GLY A 103 15.80 6.79 6.28
N LYS A 104 16.35 6.10 7.29
CA LYS A 104 17.66 6.49 7.83
C LYS A 104 18.66 5.38 7.50
N ASP A 105 19.69 5.74 6.75
CA ASP A 105 20.61 4.88 5.98
C ASP A 105 21.34 3.72 6.70
N GLU A 106 21.14 3.50 7.99
CA GLU A 106 21.98 2.59 8.78
C GLU A 106 21.43 1.18 9.00
N ILE A 107 20.22 0.83 8.55
CA ILE A 107 19.74 -0.56 8.61
C ILE A 107 19.04 -0.92 7.29
N ARG A 108 19.83 -1.06 6.22
CA ARG A 108 19.41 -1.73 4.97
C ARG A 108 19.89 -3.19 5.00
N PRO A 109 19.23 -4.15 5.69
CA PRO A 109 19.56 -5.56 5.54
C PRO A 109 19.38 -5.94 4.06
N PRO A 110 20.09 -6.95 3.53
CA PRO A 110 20.17 -7.18 2.08
C PRO A 110 18.79 -7.44 1.46
N TRP A 111 18.20 -6.40 0.87
CA TRP A 111 16.89 -6.40 0.22
C TRP A 111 16.78 -7.46 -0.88
N ARG A 112 17.93 -7.85 -1.44
CA ARG A 112 18.09 -8.87 -2.47
C ARG A 112 17.44 -10.21 -2.13
N HIS A 113 17.42 -10.63 -0.86
CA HIS A 113 16.75 -11.88 -0.49
C HIS A 113 15.22 -11.84 -0.67
N TYR A 114 14.64 -10.64 -0.73
CA TYR A 114 13.19 -10.46 -0.85
C TYR A 114 12.73 -10.15 -2.26
N TYR A 115 13.63 -9.64 -3.13
CA TYR A 115 13.32 -9.36 -4.52
C TYR A 115 12.99 -10.62 -5.33
N GLN A 116 13.62 -11.75 -5.00
CA GLN A 116 13.36 -13.02 -5.67
C GLN A 116 11.87 -13.37 -5.70
N ASN A 117 11.38 -13.69 -6.90
CA ASN A 117 10.00 -14.04 -7.19
C ASN A 117 8.96 -12.95 -6.88
N THR A 118 9.37 -11.69 -6.79
CA THR A 118 8.43 -10.56 -6.67
C THR A 118 7.74 -10.31 -7.99
N LYS A 119 6.40 -10.34 -7.98
CA LYS A 119 5.57 -10.10 -9.17
C LYS A 119 5.08 -8.65 -9.25
N ALA A 120 5.03 -7.97 -8.11
CA ALA A 120 4.70 -6.56 -8.05
C ALA A 120 5.39 -5.83 -6.91
N LEU A 121 5.66 -4.56 -7.15
CA LEU A 121 6.09 -3.57 -6.18
C LEU A 121 4.96 -2.55 -5.97
N ILE A 122 4.56 -2.37 -4.72
CA ILE A 122 3.76 -1.22 -4.28
C ILE A 122 4.74 -0.21 -3.69
N TYR A 123 4.89 0.95 -4.31
CA TYR A 123 5.74 2.02 -3.84
C TYR A 123 4.89 3.14 -3.22
N VAL A 124 5.13 3.47 -1.96
CA VAL A 124 4.32 4.44 -1.20
C VAL A 124 5.06 5.75 -1.09
N VAL A 125 4.43 6.82 -1.55
CA VAL A 125 4.93 8.20 -1.50
C VAL A 125 4.08 9.01 -0.53
N ASP A 126 4.72 9.76 0.37
CA ASP A 126 4.04 10.84 1.07
C ASP A 126 3.82 12.01 0.11
N SER A 127 2.59 12.19 -0.37
CA SER A 127 2.30 13.22 -1.36
C SER A 127 2.37 14.64 -0.78
N SER A 128 2.30 14.78 0.54
CA SER A 128 2.43 16.08 1.21
C SER A 128 3.89 16.50 1.42
N ASP A 129 4.82 15.56 1.34
CA ASP A 129 6.25 15.77 1.57
C ASP A 129 6.98 16.06 0.25
N ARG A 130 6.80 17.29 -0.23
CA ARG A 130 7.41 17.74 -1.49
C ARG A 130 8.92 17.88 -1.39
N ASP A 131 9.47 18.07 -0.19
CA ASP A 131 10.91 18.26 0.02
C ASP A 131 11.70 16.97 -0.21
N ARG A 132 11.12 15.81 0.11
CA ARG A 132 11.75 14.49 -0.03
C ARG A 132 11.32 13.70 -1.27
N VAL A 133 10.62 14.33 -2.21
CA VAL A 133 10.14 13.62 -3.42
C VAL A 133 11.29 13.21 -4.34
N GLU A 134 12.37 13.99 -4.41
CA GLU A 134 13.56 13.60 -5.19
C GLU A 134 14.28 12.40 -4.54
N ASP A 135 14.37 12.35 -3.21
CA ASP A 135 14.88 11.17 -2.48
C ASP A 135 14.02 9.93 -2.77
N CYS A 136 12.68 10.09 -2.81
CA CYS A 136 11.76 9.01 -3.18
C CYS A 136 12.06 8.49 -4.59
N LYS A 137 12.25 9.40 -5.55
CA LYS A 137 12.57 9.06 -6.93
C LYS A 137 13.90 8.32 -7.00
N GLU A 138 14.97 8.84 -6.41
CA GLU A 138 16.27 8.17 -6.42
C GLU A 138 16.18 6.75 -5.86
N GLU A 139 15.49 6.58 -4.73
CA GLU A 139 15.35 5.29 -4.07
C GLU A 139 14.50 4.32 -4.91
N LEU A 140 13.41 4.80 -5.52
CA LEU A 140 12.62 4.02 -6.46
C LEU A 140 13.51 3.53 -7.61
N HIS A 141 14.22 4.41 -8.30
CA HIS A 141 15.06 4.03 -9.44
C HIS A 141 16.20 3.09 -9.04
N LYS A 142 16.78 3.23 -7.84
CA LYS A 142 17.73 2.26 -7.27
C LYS A 142 17.10 0.87 -7.15
N ILE A 143 15.91 0.77 -6.57
CA ILE A 143 15.16 -0.50 -6.46
C ILE A 143 14.83 -1.08 -7.84
N LEU A 144 14.39 -0.23 -8.78
CA LEU A 144 13.95 -0.65 -10.11
C LEU A 144 15.08 -1.16 -11.01
N ASN A 145 16.34 -0.87 -10.67
CA ASN A 145 17.55 -1.32 -11.35
C ASN A 145 18.03 -2.72 -10.88
N GLU A 146 17.40 -3.32 -9.88
CA GLU A 146 17.75 -4.67 -9.44
C GLU A 146 17.12 -5.71 -10.39
N ASP A 147 17.93 -6.67 -10.86
CA ASP A 147 17.57 -7.63 -11.91
C ASP A 147 16.31 -8.45 -11.54
N GLU A 148 16.15 -8.80 -10.26
CA GLU A 148 15.02 -9.58 -9.77
C GLU A 148 13.67 -8.84 -9.87
N LEU A 149 13.69 -7.51 -10.04
CA LEU A 149 12.49 -6.68 -10.18
C LEU A 149 12.23 -6.23 -11.62
N THR A 150 13.02 -6.71 -12.59
CA THR A 150 12.90 -6.35 -14.01
C THR A 150 11.45 -6.44 -14.51
N ASP A 151 10.80 -7.56 -14.22
CA ASP A 151 9.45 -7.89 -14.66
C ASP A 151 8.34 -7.52 -13.66
N ALA A 152 8.66 -6.90 -12.53
CA ALA A 152 7.65 -6.55 -11.53
C ALA A 152 6.74 -5.43 -12.05
N ALA A 153 5.42 -5.56 -11.85
CA ALA A 153 4.50 -4.45 -12.04
C ALA A 153 4.64 -3.44 -10.89
N ILE A 154 4.45 -2.14 -11.16
CA ILE A 154 4.61 -1.09 -10.15
C ILE A 154 3.28 -0.40 -9.88
N LEU A 155 2.77 -0.50 -8.67
CA LEU A 155 1.69 0.35 -8.18
C LEU A 155 2.30 1.44 -7.28
N VAL A 156 2.15 2.70 -7.64
CA VAL A 156 2.56 3.81 -6.77
C VAL A 156 1.32 4.31 -6.03
N TYR A 157 1.40 4.36 -4.71
CA TYR A 157 0.44 5.11 -3.91
C TYR A 157 0.95 6.51 -3.67
N ALA A 158 0.27 7.50 -4.25
CA ALA A 158 0.35 8.89 -3.85
C ALA A 158 -0.48 9.04 -2.57
N ASN A 159 0.12 8.71 -1.42
CA ASN A 159 -0.56 8.61 -0.13
C ASN A 159 -0.66 9.96 0.58
N LYS A 160 -1.51 10.03 1.61
CA LYS A 160 -1.79 11.20 2.45
C LYS A 160 -2.49 12.36 1.72
N THR A 161 -3.41 12.02 0.81
CA THR A 161 -4.25 13.00 0.11
C THR A 161 -5.17 13.81 1.02
N ASP A 162 -5.30 13.41 2.30
CA ASP A 162 -6.00 14.16 3.34
C ASP A 162 -5.20 15.37 3.87
N LEU A 163 -3.91 15.47 3.57
CA LEU A 163 -3.05 16.56 4.03
C LEU A 163 -3.01 17.71 3.01
N PRO A 164 -2.84 18.97 3.48
CA PRO A 164 -2.70 20.11 2.58
C PRO A 164 -1.45 19.97 1.70
N ASN A 165 -1.51 20.57 0.52
CA ASN A 165 -0.44 20.54 -0.49
C ASN A 165 -0.07 19.15 -1.03
N ALA A 166 -0.87 18.11 -0.75
CA ALA A 166 -0.67 16.79 -1.30
C ALA A 166 -0.59 16.84 -2.84
N MET A 167 0.46 16.24 -3.39
CA MET A 167 0.64 16.04 -4.83
C MET A 167 -0.45 15.12 -5.36
N ASN A 168 -1.03 15.49 -6.51
CA ASN A 168 -1.94 14.61 -7.23
C ASN A 168 -1.17 13.52 -8.00
N ALA A 169 -1.89 12.56 -8.58
CA ALA A 169 -1.28 11.46 -9.33
C ALA A 169 -0.38 11.91 -10.48
N ALA A 170 -0.74 12.99 -11.19
CA ALA A 170 0.04 13.52 -12.30
C ALA A 170 1.37 14.14 -11.82
N GLU A 171 1.32 14.94 -10.76
CA GLU A 171 2.52 15.51 -10.13
C GLU A 171 3.46 14.41 -9.64
N VAL A 172 2.96 13.39 -8.94
CA VAL A 172 3.78 12.25 -8.49
C VAL A 172 4.38 11.49 -9.67
N THR A 173 3.62 11.30 -10.75
CA THR A 173 4.12 10.64 -11.97
C THR A 173 5.33 11.38 -12.56
N ASP A 174 5.24 12.71 -12.64
CA ASP A 174 6.28 13.55 -13.21
C ASP A 174 7.50 13.61 -12.28
N GLN A 175 7.29 13.84 -10.98
CA GLN A 175 8.37 13.92 -9.98
C GLN A 175 9.17 12.62 -9.89
N LEU A 176 8.50 11.46 -9.92
CA LEU A 176 9.18 10.17 -9.91
C LEU A 176 9.78 9.77 -11.28
N GLY A 177 9.51 10.53 -12.34
CA GLY A 177 10.03 10.26 -13.68
C GLY A 177 9.51 8.94 -14.28
N LEU A 178 8.26 8.55 -13.96
CA LEU A 178 7.72 7.24 -14.36
C LEU A 178 7.57 7.07 -15.88
N HIS A 179 7.47 8.18 -16.62
CA HIS A 179 7.42 8.18 -18.09
C HIS A 179 8.64 7.52 -18.75
N SER A 180 9.77 7.44 -18.03
CA SER A 180 10.98 6.77 -18.49
C SER A 180 10.86 5.23 -18.49
N LEU A 181 9.92 4.66 -17.72
CA LEU A 181 9.74 3.22 -17.52
C LEU A 181 8.93 2.56 -18.65
N ARG A 182 9.39 2.70 -19.90
CA ARG A 182 8.60 2.35 -21.11
C ARG A 182 8.24 0.87 -21.25
N PHE A 183 9.03 -0.03 -20.67
CA PHE A 183 8.85 -1.49 -20.79
C PHE A 183 8.25 -2.13 -19.53
N ARG A 184 7.77 -1.32 -18.59
CA ARG A 184 7.22 -1.79 -17.31
C ARG A 184 5.81 -1.27 -17.11
N GLN A 185 4.91 -2.14 -16.66
CA GLN A 185 3.56 -1.73 -16.29
C GLN A 185 3.59 -1.01 -14.96
N TRP A 186 3.08 0.23 -14.96
CA TRP A 186 2.96 1.03 -13.76
C TRP A 186 1.62 1.77 -13.71
N TYR A 187 1.19 2.13 -12.50
CA TYR A 187 0.02 2.96 -12.26
C TYR A 187 0.19 3.76 -10.97
N VAL A 188 -0.30 5.00 -10.96
CA VAL A 188 -0.30 5.87 -9.78
C VAL A 188 -1.73 6.01 -9.27
N GLN A 189 -1.93 5.69 -8.00
CA GLN A 189 -3.22 5.81 -7.33
C GLN A 189 -3.08 6.78 -6.15
N GLU A 190 -3.90 7.82 -6.17
CA GLU A 190 -4.11 8.68 -5.01
C GLU A 190 -4.74 7.89 -3.87
N SER A 191 -4.20 8.02 -2.67
CA SER A 191 -4.70 7.27 -1.51
C SER A 191 -4.58 8.01 -0.18
N CYS A 192 -5.40 7.58 0.76
CA CYS A 192 -5.33 8.00 2.15
C CYS A 192 -5.38 6.76 3.04
N ALA A 193 -4.22 6.32 3.55
CA ALA A 193 -4.12 5.14 4.39
C ALA A 193 -5.02 5.20 5.64
N ARG A 194 -5.21 6.39 6.22
CA ARG A 194 -6.05 6.61 7.40
C ARG A 194 -7.52 6.29 7.12
N THR A 195 -8.06 6.80 6.01
CA THR A 195 -9.47 6.60 5.65
C THR A 195 -9.69 5.29 4.90
N GLY A 196 -8.69 4.82 4.15
CA GLY A 196 -8.76 3.69 3.23
C GLY A 196 -9.13 4.07 1.80
N ALA A 197 -9.36 5.37 1.51
CA ALA A 197 -9.69 5.84 0.17
C ALA A 197 -8.53 5.54 -0.81
N GLY A 198 -8.86 5.06 -2.00
CA GLY A 198 -7.89 4.78 -3.07
C GLY A 198 -7.13 3.46 -2.93
N LEU A 199 -7.13 2.82 -1.75
CA LEU A 199 -6.35 1.60 -1.53
C LEU A 199 -6.92 0.38 -2.27
N TYR A 200 -8.23 0.31 -2.47
CA TYR A 200 -8.83 -0.81 -3.17
C TYR A 200 -8.72 -0.63 -4.68
N GLU A 201 -8.89 0.60 -5.15
CA GLU A 201 -8.79 1.01 -6.55
C GLU A 201 -7.38 0.73 -7.12
N GLY A 202 -6.33 0.99 -6.32
CA GLY A 202 -4.96 0.65 -6.71
C GLY A 202 -4.74 -0.85 -6.84
N LEU A 203 -5.28 -1.65 -5.91
CA LEU A 203 -5.21 -3.11 -5.99
C LEU A 203 -6.09 -3.68 -7.11
N ASP A 204 -7.23 -3.07 -7.41
CA ASP A 204 -8.10 -3.46 -8.53
C ASP A 204 -7.39 -3.32 -9.88
N TRP A 205 -6.49 -2.35 -10.03
CA TRP A 205 -5.58 -2.28 -11.17
C TRP A 205 -4.49 -3.36 -11.13
N LEU A 206 -3.90 -3.60 -9.95
CA LEU A 206 -2.74 -4.48 -9.81
C LEU A 206 -3.08 -5.97 -10.01
N LEU A 207 -4.20 -6.43 -9.47
CA LEU A 207 -4.54 -7.87 -9.46
C LEU A 207 -4.77 -8.47 -10.85
N PRO A 208 -5.43 -7.80 -11.82
CA PRO A 208 -5.48 -8.25 -13.20
C PRO A 208 -4.11 -8.31 -13.87
N VAL A 209 -3.24 -7.33 -13.61
CA VAL A 209 -1.86 -7.31 -14.14
C VAL A 209 -1.09 -8.55 -13.68
N LEU A 210 -1.27 -8.96 -12.43
CA LEU A 210 -0.66 -10.15 -11.85
C LEU A 210 -1.19 -11.49 -12.39
N LYS A 211 -2.35 -11.51 -13.05
CA LYS A 211 -2.92 -12.74 -13.64
C LYS A 211 -2.38 -13.06 -15.03
N ASN A 212 -1.86 -12.04 -15.72
CA ASN A 212 -1.41 -12.13 -17.11
C ASN A 212 0.10 -12.35 -17.23
N LYS A 213 0.78 -12.66 -16.12
CA LYS A 213 2.23 -12.94 -16.00
C LYS A 213 2.46 -14.28 -15.31
#